data_AF-A0A382WFC0-F1
#
_entry.id   AF-A0A382WFC0-F1
#
_cell.length_a   1.000
_cell.length_b   1.000
_cell.length_c   1.000
_cell.angle_alpha   90.00
_cell.angle_beta   90.00
_cell.angle_gamma   90.00
#
_symmetry.space_group_name_H-M   'P 1'
#
loop_
_entity.id
_entity.type
_entity.pdbx_description
1 polymer ?
#
loop_
_entity_poly.entity_id
_entity_poly.type
_entity_poly.pdbx_seq_one_letter_code
_entity_poly.pdbx_strand_id
1 'polypeptide(L)'
;MQSLSEIDTTSKRASKAAGFSWGIAEEIGKAIRSLELFGLPGVINLNLYLKKIKKSHPKKINKIGKENKNKELCPIYCGVAFLDQCKQLETLEI
;
A
#
# COMPACT_ATOMS: atom_id res chain seq x y z
N MET A 1 -13.69 -18.28 9.14
CA MET A 1 -13.99 -17.06 8.37
C MET A 1 -13.54 -15.88 9.22
N GLN A 2 -12.62 -15.05 8.73
CA GLN A 2 -12.25 -13.80 9.41
C GLN A 2 -13.19 -12.71 8.89
N SER A 3 -13.63 -11.81 9.76
CA SER A 3 -14.47 -10.68 9.33
C SER A 3 -13.63 -9.60 8.63
N LEU A 4 -14.27 -8.83 7.75
CA LEU A 4 -13.60 -7.72 7.05
C LEU A 4 -13.07 -6.65 8.03
N SER A 5 -13.72 -6.46 9.18
CA SER A 5 -13.27 -5.54 10.23
C SER A 5 -12.02 -6.05 10.96
N GLU A 6 -11.94 -7.36 11.22
CA GLU A 6 -10.74 -7.99 11.77
C GLU A 6 -9.56 -7.91 10.79
N ILE A 7 -9.81 -8.17 9.50
CA ILE A 7 -8.79 -8.07 8.44
C ILE A 7 -8.21 -6.67 8.39
N ASP A 8 -9.05 -5.64 8.39
CA ASP A 8 -8.66 -4.24 8.35
C ASP A 8 -7.81 -3.86 9.58
N THR A 9 -8.35 -4.11 10.77
CA THR A 9 -7.70 -3.77 12.04
C THR A 9 -6.35 -4.48 12.19
N THR A 10 -6.29 -5.76 11.81
CA THR A 10 -5.07 -6.56 11.90
C THR A 10 -4.02 -6.09 10.90
N SER A 11 -4.42 -5.84 9.65
CA SER A 11 -3.53 -5.35 8.58
C SER A 11 -2.94 -3.99 8.92
N LYS A 12 -3.75 -3.08 9.46
CA LYS A 12 -3.32 -1.77 9.95
C LYS A 12 -2.31 -1.89 11.09
N ARG A 13 -2.59 -2.71 12.12
CA ARG A 13 -1.68 -2.91 13.26
C ARG A 13 -0.36 -3.57 12.83
N ALA A 14 -0.42 -4.59 11.98
CA ALA A 14 0.76 -5.26 11.44
C ALA A 14 1.65 -4.29 10.66
N SER A 15 1.03 -3.45 9.82
CA SER A 15 1.74 -2.42 9.05
C SER A 15 2.35 -1.35 9.97
N LYS A 16 1.62 -0.93 11.01
CA LYS A 16 2.17 0.01 12.00
C LYS A 16 3.39 -0.58 12.71
N ALA A 17 3.32 -1.85 13.13
CA ALA A 17 4.43 -2.58 13.74
C ALA A 17 5.62 -2.77 12.79
N ALA A 18 5.38 -2.83 11.48
CA ALA A 18 6.41 -2.88 10.44
C ALA A 18 7.08 -1.52 10.16
N GLY A 19 6.68 -0.44 10.83
CA GLY A 19 7.32 0.88 10.73
C GLY A 19 6.65 1.87 9.78
N PHE A 20 5.45 1.57 9.28
CA PHE A 20 4.66 2.56 8.53
C PHE A 20 4.09 3.64 9.46
N SER A 21 3.83 4.84 8.93
CA SER A 21 3.09 5.88 9.66
C SER A 21 1.64 5.44 9.87
N TRP A 22 0.94 6.07 10.82
CA TRP A 22 -0.47 5.75 11.06
C TRP A 22 -1.35 5.95 9.83
N GLY A 23 -1.15 7.04 9.08
CA GLY A 23 -1.90 7.31 7.84
C GLY A 23 -1.66 6.24 6.78
N ILE A 24 -0.41 5.84 6.55
CA ILE A 24 -0.11 4.79 5.56
C ILE A 24 -0.65 3.43 6.03
N ALA A 25 -0.55 3.12 7.33
CA ALA A 25 -1.09 1.89 7.89
C ALA A 25 -2.62 1.79 7.75
N GLU A 26 -3.34 2.91 7.87
CA GLU A 26 -4.78 3.01 7.62
C GLU A 26 -5.12 2.64 6.17
N GLU A 27 -4.40 3.23 5.21
CA GLU A 27 -4.62 2.95 3.78
C GLU A 27 -4.29 1.49 3.42
N ILE A 28 -3.27 0.91 4.04
CA ILE A 28 -2.98 -0.53 3.88
C ILE A 28 -4.15 -1.38 4.39
N GLY A 29 -4.69 -1.07 5.58
CA GLY A 29 -5.83 -1.80 6.16
C GLY A 29 -7.05 -1.82 5.23
N LYS A 30 -7.44 -0.64 4.73
CA LYS A 30 -8.52 -0.49 3.74
C LYS A 30 -8.24 -1.25 2.44
N ALA A 31 -7.01 -1.16 1.92
CA ALA A 31 -6.63 -1.83 0.68
C ALA A 31 -6.71 -3.36 0.82
N ILE A 32 -6.18 -3.93 1.92
CA ILE A 32 -6.25 -5.38 2.16
C ILE A 32 -7.68 -5.85 2.36
N ARG A 33 -8.50 -5.09 3.10
CA ARG A 33 -9.92 -5.37 3.25
C ARG A 33 -10.63 -5.43 1.89
N SER A 34 -10.34 -4.49 1.00
CA SER A 34 -10.91 -4.47 -0.36
C SER A 34 -10.46 -5.67 -1.19
N LEU A 35 -9.18 -6.06 -1.12
CA LEU A 35 -8.68 -7.25 -1.82
C LEU A 35 -9.44 -8.51 -1.38
N GLU A 36 -9.57 -8.73 -0.07
CA GLU A 36 -10.28 -9.89 0.48
C GLU A 36 -11.78 -9.86 0.13
N LEU A 37 -12.41 -8.67 0.10
CA LEU A 37 -13.80 -8.51 -0.35
C LEU A 37 -13.99 -8.97 -1.81
N PHE A 38 -13.00 -8.74 -2.68
CA PHE A 38 -13.01 -9.19 -4.07
C PHE A 38 -12.54 -10.65 -4.25
N GLY A 39 -12.29 -11.39 -3.18
CA GLY A 39 -11.79 -12.77 -3.23
C GLY A 39 -10.32 -12.88 -3.64
N LEU A 40 -9.55 -11.80 -3.54
CA LEU A 40 -8.10 -11.78 -3.78
C LEU A 40 -7.34 -12.01 -2.46
N PRO A 41 -6.18 -12.70 -2.49
CA PRO A 41 -5.44 -13.09 -1.28
C PRO A 41 -4.65 -11.93 -0.65
N GLY A 42 -5.34 -10.88 -0.20
CA GLY A 42 -4.77 -9.65 0.35
C GLY A 42 -3.92 -9.87 1.60
N VAL A 43 -4.43 -10.63 2.58
CA VAL A 43 -3.75 -10.88 3.86
C VAL A 43 -2.44 -11.64 3.66
N ILE A 44 -2.46 -12.66 2.81
CA ILE A 44 -1.27 -13.46 2.47
C ILE A 44 -0.23 -12.57 1.79
N ASN A 45 -0.66 -11.76 0.81
CA ASN A 45 0.23 -10.84 0.10
C ASN A 45 0.84 -9.79 1.03
N LEU A 46 0.05 -9.22 1.95
CA LEU A 46 0.58 -8.28 2.95
C LEU A 46 1.65 -8.95 3.82
N ASN A 47 1.40 -10.15 4.35
CA ASN A 47 2.36 -10.86 5.19
C ASN A 47 3.68 -11.13 4.45
N LEU A 48 3.61 -11.61 3.21
CA LEU A 48 4.78 -11.84 2.37
C LEU A 48 5.54 -10.54 2.10
N TYR A 49 4.81 -9.46 1.79
CA TYR A 49 5.39 -8.16 1.54
C TYR A 49 6.09 -7.59 2.78
N LEU A 50 5.43 -7.61 3.94
CA LEU A 50 6.02 -7.14 5.21
C LEU A 50 7.28 -7.92 5.57
N LYS A 51 7.33 -9.23 5.29
CA LYS A 51 8.56 -10.03 5.46
C LYS A 51 9.66 -9.64 4.47
N LYS A 52 9.32 -9.36 3.21
CA LYS A 52 10.29 -8.94 2.17
C LYS A 52 10.96 -7.62 2.54
N ILE A 53 10.19 -6.62 2.95
CA ILE A 53 10.70 -5.25 3.20
C ILE A 53 11.53 -5.12 4.48
N LYS A 54 11.51 -6.12 5.40
CA LYS A 54 12.35 -6.13 6.60
C LYS A 54 13.84 -6.02 6.28
N LYS A 55 14.29 -6.58 5.15
CA LYS A 55 15.70 -6.54 4.72
C LYS A 55 16.05 -5.22 4.03
N SER A 56 15.19 -4.77 3.13
CA SER A 56 15.36 -3.53 2.39
C SER A 56 13.99 -3.04 1.94
N HIS A 57 13.65 -1.82 2.32
CA HIS A 57 12.39 -1.21 1.90
C HIS A 57 12.58 -0.58 0.51
N PRO A 58 11.74 -0.91 -0.49
CA PRO A 58 11.79 -0.28 -1.81
C PRO A 58 11.64 1.24 -1.73
N LYS A 59 12.05 1.95 -2.78
CA LYS A 59 12.05 3.42 -2.77
C LYS A 59 10.64 3.96 -2.53
N LYS A 60 10.52 4.86 -1.54
CA LYS A 60 9.29 5.58 -1.23
C LYS A 60 9.19 6.77 -2.19
N ILE A 61 8.05 6.92 -2.85
CA ILE A 61 7.77 8.08 -3.69
C ILE A 61 6.60 8.86 -3.08
N ASN A 62 6.69 10.18 -3.19
CA ASN A 62 5.63 11.08 -2.77
C ASN A 62 5.00 11.81 -3.97
N LYS A 63 5.67 11.80 -5.13
CA LYS A 63 5.21 12.45 -6.35
C LYS A 63 5.32 11.51 -7.53
N ILE A 64 4.34 11.59 -8.42
CA ILE A 64 4.29 10.82 -9.67
C ILE A 64 4.47 11.81 -10.82
N GLY A 65 5.57 11.67 -11.55
CA GLY A 65 5.78 12.38 -12.83
C GLY A 65 5.49 11.49 -14.04
N LYS A 66 5.67 12.05 -15.26
CA LYS A 66 5.52 11.30 -16.54
C LYS A 66 6.39 10.03 -16.59
N GLU A 67 7.64 10.13 -16.13
CA GLU A 67 8.53 8.98 -16.03
C GLU A 67 9.12 8.89 -14.62
N ASN A 68 8.92 7.76 -13.94
CA ASN A 68 9.51 7.49 -12.63
C ASN A 68 10.60 6.41 -12.77
N LYS A 69 11.76 6.79 -13.30
CA LYS A 69 12.89 5.87 -13.53
C LYS A 69 13.52 5.42 -12.20
N ASN A 70 13.04 4.31 -11.66
CA ASN A 70 13.67 3.60 -10.54
C ASN A 70 13.48 2.09 -10.71
N LYS A 71 14.45 1.29 -10.25
CA LYS A 71 14.45 -0.17 -10.41
C LYS A 71 13.33 -0.88 -9.62
N GLU A 72 13.00 -0.41 -8.42
CA GLU A 72 11.93 -0.98 -7.60
C GLU A 72 11.27 0.12 -6.76
N LEU A 73 9.99 0.39 -7.04
CA LEU A 73 9.16 1.35 -6.30
C LEU A 73 8.32 0.63 -5.26
N CYS A 74 8.08 1.27 -4.12
CA CYS A 74 7.19 0.71 -3.11
C CYS A 74 5.73 0.79 -3.56
N PRO A 75 5.02 -0.34 -3.76
CA PRO A 75 3.64 -0.32 -4.25
C PRO A 75 2.68 0.44 -3.33
N ILE A 76 2.90 0.40 -2.01
CA ILE A 76 2.05 1.09 -1.03
C ILE A 76 2.16 2.61 -1.18
N TYR A 77 3.39 3.14 -1.17
CA TYR A 77 3.59 4.59 -1.33
C TYR A 77 3.22 5.08 -2.73
N CYS A 78 3.42 4.24 -3.76
CA CYS A 78 2.89 4.54 -5.08
C CYS A 78 1.37 4.69 -5.05
N GLY A 79 0.65 3.71 -4.50
CA GLY A 79 -0.81 3.75 -4.42
C GLY A 79 -1.32 4.99 -3.70
N VAL A 80 -0.72 5.33 -2.55
CA VAL A 80 -1.07 6.55 -1.82
C VAL A 80 -0.75 7.81 -2.63
N ALA A 81 0.43 7.88 -3.27
CA ALA A 81 0.79 9.01 -4.12
C ALA A 81 -0.18 9.19 -5.30
N PHE A 82 -0.68 8.10 -5.88
CA PHE A 82 -1.72 8.12 -6.93
C PHE A 82 -3.01 8.75 -6.42
N LEU A 83 -3.45 8.36 -5.23
CA LEU A 83 -4.66 8.89 -4.62
C LEU A 83 -4.51 10.38 -4.27
N ASP A 84 -3.39 10.77 -3.67
CA ASP A 84 -3.11 12.15 -3.27
C ASP A 84 -3.00 13.11 -4.47
N GLN A 85 -2.53 12.61 -5.61
CA GLN A 85 -2.28 13.40 -6.82
C GLN A 85 -3.30 13.19 -7.92
N CYS A 86 -4.45 12.56 -7.65
CA CYS A 86 -5.43 12.19 -8.67
C CYS A 86 -5.73 13.30 -9.70
N LYS A 87 -5.96 14.53 -9.23
CA LYS A 87 -6.20 15.71 -10.10
C LYS A 87 -4.98 16.15 -10.91
N GLN A 88 -3.78 16.05 -10.35
CA GLN A 88 -2.55 16.39 -11.06
C GLN A 88 -2.25 15.35 -12.15
N LEU A 89 -2.59 14.09 -11.89
CA LEU A 89 -2.41 13.01 -12.85
C LEU A 89 -3.31 13.17 -14.08
N GLU A 90 -4.52 13.75 -13.94
CA GLU A 90 -5.37 14.07 -15.10
C GLU A 90 -4.69 15.02 -16.09
N THR A 91 -3.82 15.91 -15.61
CA THR A 91 -3.07 16.86 -16.45
C THR A 91 -1.81 16.25 -17.08
N LEU A 92 -1.36 15.11 -16.55
CA LEU A 92 -0.33 14.31 -17.19
C LEU A 92 -1.02 13.50 -18.27
N GLU A 93 -1.06 14.02 -19.50
CA GLU A 93 -1.44 13.22 -20.67
C GLU A 93 -0.52 11.97 -20.70
N ILE A 94 -1.11 10.80 -20.39
CA ILE A 94 -0.48 9.47 -20.42
C ILE A 94 -0.58 8.91 -21.83
#